data_AF-A0A328SJR7-F1
#
_entry.id   AF-A0A328SJR7-F1
#
_cell.length_a   1.000
_cell.length_b   1.000
_cell.length_c   1.000
_cell.angle_alpha   90.00
_cell.angle_beta   90.00
_cell.angle_gamma   90.00
#
_symmetry.space_group_name_H-M   'P 1'
#
loop_
_entity.id
_entity.type
_entity.pdbx_description
1 polymer ?
#
loop_
_entity_poly.entity_id
_entity_poly.type
_entity_poly.pdbx_seq_one_letter_code
_entity_poly.pdbx_strand_id
1 'polypeptide(L)'
;MTNDNEDLKLIVKCTDEEKYGKLYGLNKQIPEEELEKAKKYMKNFAPVDFPDIMKVSGNPRGWMCTYENAPKVEEALNITETLAKREKEQKEKRKYYDENRKMKEEAQLKLEEIFFSAPRPPQKLNILLKFADIVYDPANSFRDNSYYGGGHLYIILKNSIWYIMNNGREENNWNINNIEIDNAGGAVGFKVAYSDEIHNLIKIVTEENIYSGETLREEDMNLSCGLG
;
A
#
# COMPACT_ATOMS: atom_id res chain seq x y z
N MET A 1 -22.76 -15.51 -9.16
CA MET A 1 -23.51 -14.46 -8.44
C MET A 1 -23.12 -13.13 -9.07
N THR A 2 -23.95 -12.59 -9.94
CA THR A 2 -23.74 -11.25 -10.53
C THR A 2 -24.15 -10.22 -9.49
N ASN A 3 -23.19 -9.40 -9.05
CA ASN A 3 -23.49 -8.25 -8.20
C ASN A 3 -24.28 -7.24 -9.04
N ASP A 4 -25.60 -7.28 -8.97
CA ASP A 4 -26.51 -6.37 -9.70
C ASP A 4 -26.39 -4.90 -9.25
N ASN A 5 -25.57 -4.63 -8.23
CA ASN A 5 -25.33 -3.31 -7.66
C ASN A 5 -24.12 -2.57 -8.25
N GLU A 6 -23.44 -3.12 -9.26
CA GLU A 6 -22.38 -2.39 -9.96
C GLU A 6 -22.92 -1.57 -11.14
N ASP A 7 -22.49 -0.31 -11.23
CA ASP A 7 -22.76 0.56 -12.37
C ASP A 7 -22.31 -0.07 -13.69
N LEU A 8 -23.05 0.20 -14.76
CA LEU A 8 -22.72 -0.28 -16.09
C LEU A 8 -21.40 0.36 -16.53
N LYS A 9 -20.41 -0.46 -16.87
CA LYS A 9 -19.09 0.00 -17.31
C LYS A 9 -18.47 -0.95 -18.31
N LEU A 10 -17.60 -0.41 -19.16
CA LEU A 10 -16.76 -1.21 -20.04
C LEU A 10 -15.55 -1.77 -19.27
N ILE A 11 -15.27 -3.05 -19.40
CA ILE A 11 -14.11 -3.71 -18.81
C ILE A 11 -13.31 -4.42 -19.90
N VAL A 12 -12.01 -4.55 -19.70
CA VAL A 12 -11.17 -5.37 -20.58
C VAL A 12 -11.63 -6.82 -20.48
N LYS A 13 -12.08 -7.39 -21.60
CA LYS A 13 -12.53 -8.79 -21.67
C LYS A 13 -11.46 -9.69 -22.26
N CYS A 14 -10.79 -9.21 -23.30
CA CYS A 14 -9.60 -9.85 -23.82
C CYS A 14 -8.57 -8.84 -24.31
N THR A 15 -7.32 -9.29 -24.38
CA THR A 15 -6.23 -8.57 -25.02
C THR A 15 -5.67 -9.47 -26.10
N ASP A 16 -5.67 -8.97 -27.33
CA ASP A 16 -5.04 -9.57 -28.49
C ASP A 16 -3.74 -8.82 -28.79
N GLU A 17 -2.61 -9.50 -28.71
CA GLU A 17 -1.29 -8.91 -28.94
C GLU A 17 -0.97 -8.69 -30.42
N GLU A 18 -1.73 -9.30 -31.34
CA GLU A 18 -1.42 -9.23 -32.78
C GLU A 18 -2.16 -8.13 -33.52
N LYS A 19 -3.48 -8.01 -33.32
CA LYS A 19 -4.32 -7.19 -34.22
C LYS A 19 -5.18 -6.16 -33.50
N TYR A 20 -5.98 -6.59 -32.55
CA TYR A 20 -7.03 -5.74 -31.98
C TYR A 20 -6.62 -5.04 -30.67
N GLY A 21 -5.51 -5.43 -30.06
CA GLY A 21 -5.08 -4.86 -28.78
C GLY A 21 -6.07 -5.21 -27.66
N LYS A 22 -6.36 -4.24 -26.79
CA LYS A 22 -7.34 -4.40 -25.71
C LYS A 22 -8.77 -4.27 -26.25
N LEU A 23 -9.59 -5.29 -25.99
CA LEU A 23 -11.01 -5.31 -26.32
C LEU A 23 -11.87 -5.17 -25.06
N TYR A 24 -12.84 -4.28 -25.15
CA TYR A 24 -13.69 -3.86 -24.04
C TYR A 24 -15.11 -4.36 -24.22
N GLY A 25 -15.64 -5.04 -23.22
CA GLY A 25 -17.04 -5.48 -23.17
C GLY A 25 -17.71 -5.01 -21.89
N LEU A 26 -19.04 -5.13 -21.82
CA LEU A 26 -19.80 -4.71 -20.65
C LEU A 26 -19.50 -5.60 -19.43
N ASN A 27 -19.50 -5.00 -18.24
CA ASN A 27 -19.34 -5.73 -16.98
C ASN A 27 -20.52 -6.66 -16.69
N LYS A 28 -21.74 -6.23 -17.05
CA LYS A 28 -22.99 -6.95 -16.86
C LYS A 28 -23.77 -7.12 -18.17
N GLN A 29 -24.67 -8.10 -18.18
CA GLN A 29 -25.63 -8.23 -19.28
C GLN A 29 -26.66 -7.10 -19.18
N ILE A 30 -27.03 -6.55 -20.34
CA ILE A 30 -28.04 -5.49 -20.47
C ILE A 30 -29.19 -5.99 -21.35
N PRO A 31 -30.39 -5.39 -21.26
CA PRO A 31 -31.49 -5.72 -22.15
C PRO A 31 -31.10 -5.59 -23.63
N GLU A 32 -31.65 -6.46 -24.48
CA GLU A 32 -31.37 -6.49 -25.93
C GLU A 32 -31.65 -5.13 -26.60
N GLU A 33 -32.70 -4.42 -26.16
CA GLU A 33 -33.08 -3.10 -26.65
C GLU A 33 -31.99 -2.03 -26.43
N GLU A 34 -31.31 -2.07 -25.28
CA GLU A 34 -30.19 -1.19 -24.99
C GLU A 34 -28.93 -1.64 -25.73
N LEU A 35 -28.71 -2.96 -25.83
CA LEU A 35 -27.57 -3.52 -26.56
C LEU A 35 -27.62 -3.15 -28.04
N GLU A 36 -28.79 -3.16 -28.69
CA GLU A 36 -28.94 -2.77 -30.10
C GLU A 36 -28.41 -1.37 -30.41
N LYS A 37 -28.57 -0.42 -29.49
CA LYS A 37 -28.02 0.94 -29.64
C LYS A 37 -26.49 0.92 -29.74
N ALA A 38 -25.85 0.02 -29.00
CA ALA A 38 -24.40 -0.15 -28.95
C ALA A 38 -23.84 -1.13 -30.00
N LYS A 39 -24.64 -2.06 -30.53
CA LYS A 39 -24.20 -3.08 -31.52
C LYS A 39 -23.56 -2.45 -32.76
N LYS A 40 -23.95 -1.24 -33.15
CA LYS A 40 -23.32 -0.49 -34.26
C LYS A 40 -21.82 -0.21 -34.03
N TYR A 41 -21.39 -0.14 -32.78
CA TYR A 41 -20.03 0.18 -32.36
C TYR A 41 -19.30 -1.01 -31.71
N MET A 42 -19.98 -2.16 -31.59
CA MET A 42 -19.44 -3.39 -31.03
C MET A 42 -19.41 -4.48 -32.10
N LYS A 43 -18.44 -5.38 -32.01
CA LYS A 43 -18.40 -6.62 -32.78
C LYS A 43 -18.59 -7.79 -31.83
N ASN A 44 -19.40 -8.78 -32.22
CA ASN A 44 -19.43 -10.05 -31.53
C ASN A 44 -18.23 -10.88 -31.98
N PHE A 45 -17.22 -11.00 -31.13
CA PHE A 45 -16.03 -11.79 -31.43
C PHE A 45 -16.24 -13.25 -31.00
N ALA A 46 -15.69 -14.15 -31.81
CA ALA A 46 -15.50 -15.55 -31.49
C ALA A 46 -14.01 -15.90 -31.60
N PRO A 47 -13.54 -17.03 -31.03
CA PRO A 47 -12.13 -17.44 -31.10
C PRO A 47 -11.57 -17.51 -32.53
N VAL A 48 -12.44 -17.74 -33.52
CA VAL A 48 -12.10 -17.79 -34.95
C VAL A 48 -11.78 -16.42 -35.56
N ASP A 49 -12.16 -15.32 -34.90
CA ASP A 49 -11.87 -13.95 -35.37
C ASP A 49 -10.43 -13.51 -35.06
N PHE A 50 -9.72 -14.29 -34.24
CA PHE A 50 -8.36 -14.01 -33.81
C PHE A 50 -7.36 -14.82 -34.64
N PRO A 51 -6.30 -14.18 -35.18
CA PRO A 51 -5.31 -14.89 -36.00
C PRO A 51 -4.54 -15.96 -35.21
N ASP A 52 -4.18 -15.65 -33.96
CA ASP A 52 -3.56 -16.60 -33.03
C ASP A 52 -4.24 -16.54 -31.65
N ILE A 53 -5.10 -17.52 -31.39
CA ILE A 53 -5.83 -17.64 -30.12
C ILE A 53 -4.90 -17.85 -28.92
N MET A 54 -3.70 -18.41 -29.14
CA MET A 54 -2.74 -18.69 -28.07
C MET A 54 -2.08 -17.40 -27.55
N LYS A 55 -2.14 -16.31 -28.33
CA LYS A 55 -1.66 -14.98 -27.95
C LYS A 55 -2.78 -14.07 -27.44
N VAL A 56 -4.00 -14.60 -27.29
CA VAL A 56 -5.11 -13.87 -26.69
C VAL A 56 -5.19 -14.20 -25.21
N SER A 57 -5.15 -13.16 -24.38
CA SER A 57 -5.41 -13.29 -22.94
C SER A 57 -6.84 -12.88 -22.61
N GLY A 58 -7.51 -13.62 -21.71
CA GLY A 58 -8.88 -13.34 -21.27
C GLY A 58 -9.95 -14.13 -22.02
N ASN A 59 -11.19 -13.62 -22.05
CA ASN A 59 -12.32 -14.29 -22.71
C ASN A 59 -12.54 -13.67 -24.11
N PRO A 60 -12.18 -14.36 -25.20
CA PRO A 60 -12.29 -13.87 -26.58
C PRO A 60 -13.72 -13.89 -27.13
N ARG A 61 -14.73 -14.28 -26.33
CA ARG A 61 -16.12 -14.42 -26.78
C ARG A 61 -16.99 -13.26 -26.33
N GLY A 62 -17.83 -12.79 -27.24
CA GLY A 62 -18.95 -11.89 -26.96
C GLY A 62 -18.81 -10.52 -27.61
N TRP A 63 -19.79 -9.66 -27.33
CA TRP A 63 -19.83 -8.29 -27.80
C TRP A 63 -18.73 -7.46 -27.15
N MET A 64 -17.79 -6.99 -27.96
CA MET A 64 -16.69 -6.15 -27.53
C MET A 64 -16.43 -5.01 -28.52
N CYS A 65 -15.76 -3.96 -28.07
CA CYS A 65 -15.34 -2.82 -28.86
C CYS A 65 -13.86 -2.52 -28.64
N THR A 66 -13.25 -1.84 -29.61
CA THR A 66 -11.89 -1.30 -29.49
C THR A 66 -11.90 -0.02 -28.67
N TYR A 67 -10.72 0.42 -28.22
CA TYR A 67 -10.57 1.68 -27.47
C TYR A 67 -11.18 2.89 -28.21
N GLU A 68 -11.06 2.95 -29.55
CA GLU A 68 -11.60 4.03 -30.37
C GLU A 68 -13.14 4.08 -30.40
N ASN A 69 -13.79 2.93 -30.28
CA ASN A 69 -15.26 2.83 -30.30
C ASN A 69 -15.87 2.83 -28.90
N ALA A 70 -15.06 2.69 -27.87
CA ALA A 70 -15.50 2.69 -26.48
C ALA A 70 -16.30 3.95 -26.08
N PRO A 71 -15.86 5.19 -26.42
CA PRO A 71 -16.64 6.39 -26.11
C PRO A 71 -18.03 6.41 -26.76
N LYS A 72 -18.16 5.86 -27.97
CA LYS A 72 -19.43 5.78 -28.70
C LYS A 72 -20.39 4.78 -28.05
N VAL A 73 -19.86 3.67 -27.53
CA VAL A 73 -20.63 2.69 -26.76
C VAL A 73 -21.05 3.28 -25.42
N GLU A 74 -20.18 4.02 -24.76
CA GLU A 74 -20.48 4.69 -23.49
C GLU A 74 -21.57 5.76 -23.65
N GLU A 75 -21.51 6.55 -24.71
CA GLU A 75 -22.55 7.53 -25.06
C GLU A 75 -23.89 6.85 -25.39
N ALA A 76 -23.87 5.79 -26.22
CA ALA A 76 -25.08 5.06 -26.61
C ALA A 76 -25.81 4.40 -25.43
N LEU A 77 -25.06 4.01 -24.38
CA LEU A 77 -25.58 3.34 -23.19
C LEU A 77 -25.66 4.25 -21.96
N ASN A 78 -25.41 5.55 -22.10
CA ASN A 78 -25.35 6.53 -21.00
C ASN A 78 -24.46 6.08 -19.83
N ILE A 79 -23.30 5.50 -20.13
CA ILE A 79 -22.32 5.07 -19.12
C ILE A 79 -21.63 6.30 -18.54
N THR A 80 -21.78 6.50 -17.23
CA THR A 80 -21.15 7.59 -16.47
C THR A 80 -19.70 7.30 -16.10
N GLU A 81 -19.37 6.03 -15.84
CA GLU A 81 -18.04 5.53 -15.50
C GLU A 81 -17.23 5.16 -16.75
N THR A 82 -16.87 6.19 -17.52
CA THR A 82 -16.15 6.02 -18.78
C THR A 82 -14.74 5.45 -18.58
N LEU A 83 -14.21 4.79 -19.61
CA LEU A 83 -12.83 4.31 -19.64
C LEU A 83 -11.84 5.47 -19.45
N ALA A 84 -12.07 6.60 -20.13
CA ALA A 84 -11.21 7.78 -20.02
C ALA A 84 -11.17 8.35 -18.59
N LYS A 85 -12.32 8.42 -17.91
CA LYS A 85 -12.39 8.87 -16.51
C LYS A 85 -11.58 7.96 -15.60
N ARG A 86 -11.77 6.63 -15.73
CA ARG A 86 -11.06 5.64 -14.92
C ARG A 86 -9.56 5.60 -15.19
N GLU A 87 -9.13 5.73 -16.45
CA GLU A 87 -7.71 5.82 -16.78
C GLU A 87 -7.06 7.07 -16.19
N LYS A 88 -7.76 8.20 -16.23
CA LYS A 88 -7.30 9.44 -15.59
C LYS A 88 -7.16 9.26 -14.07
N GLU A 89 -8.18 8.72 -13.40
CA GLU A 89 -8.15 8.46 -11.96
C GLU A 89 -7.05 7.45 -11.59
N GLN A 90 -6.87 6.38 -12.36
CA GLN A 90 -5.79 5.42 -12.13
C GLN A 90 -4.41 6.05 -12.32
N LYS A 91 -4.24 6.91 -13.33
CA LYS A 91 -2.99 7.63 -13.59
C LYS A 91 -2.69 8.62 -12.47
N GLU A 92 -3.69 9.34 -11.98
CA GLU A 92 -3.55 10.26 -10.84
C GLU A 92 -3.22 9.50 -9.56
N LYS A 93 -3.91 8.40 -9.27
CA LYS A 93 -3.59 7.52 -8.13
C LYS A 93 -2.16 7.01 -8.22
N ARG A 94 -1.73 6.49 -9.37
CA ARG A 94 -0.35 6.02 -9.58
C ARG A 94 0.66 7.13 -9.32
N LYS A 95 0.46 8.32 -9.90
CA LYS A 95 1.32 9.48 -9.65
C LYS A 95 1.40 9.84 -8.17
N TYR A 96 0.26 9.91 -7.49
CA TYR A 96 0.20 10.19 -6.06
C TYR A 96 0.98 9.15 -5.23
N TYR A 97 0.81 7.85 -5.51
CA TYR A 97 1.56 6.80 -4.82
C TYR A 97 3.05 6.85 -5.13
N ASP A 98 3.44 7.11 -6.37
CA ASP A 98 4.84 7.24 -6.78
C ASP A 98 5.51 8.46 -6.13
N GLU A 99 4.81 9.60 -6.07
CA GLU A 99 5.27 10.83 -5.41
C GLU A 99 5.41 10.62 -3.89
N ASN A 100 4.38 10.08 -3.24
CA ASN A 100 4.43 9.80 -1.80
C ASN A 100 5.53 8.80 -1.45
N ARG A 101 5.75 7.77 -2.29
CA ARG A 101 6.82 6.81 -2.11
C ARG A 101 8.19 7.49 -2.17
N LYS A 102 8.42 8.34 -3.17
CA LYS A 102 9.68 9.10 -3.29
C LYS A 102 9.91 10.00 -2.09
N MET A 103 8.88 10.75 -1.67
CA MET A 103 8.96 11.60 -0.48
C MET A 103 9.31 10.81 0.78
N LYS A 104 8.73 9.61 0.93
CA LYS A 104 9.00 8.71 2.04
C LYS A 104 10.42 8.15 2.01
N GLU A 105 10.89 7.70 0.85
CA GLU A 105 12.27 7.23 0.64
C GLU A 105 13.30 8.34 0.92
N GLU A 106 13.08 9.56 0.41
CA GLU A 106 13.94 10.71 0.66
C GLU A 106 13.95 11.11 2.15
N ALA A 107 12.79 11.09 2.81
CA ALA A 107 12.69 11.37 4.24
C ALA A 107 13.41 10.31 5.08
N GLN A 108 13.26 9.03 4.72
CA GLN A 108 13.95 7.92 5.38
C GLN A 108 15.47 8.08 5.30
N LEU A 109 16.01 8.37 4.10
CA LEU A 109 17.45 8.56 3.90
C LEU A 109 18.01 9.70 4.76
N LYS A 110 17.28 10.82 4.84
CA LYS A 110 17.66 11.95 5.70
C LYS A 110 17.67 11.56 7.17
N LEU A 111 16.63 10.84 7.64
CA LEU A 111 16.56 10.38 9.02
C LEU A 111 17.71 9.42 9.35
N GLU A 112 18.05 8.50 8.44
CA GLU A 112 19.19 7.59 8.62
C GLU A 112 20.51 8.35 8.77
N GLU A 113 20.77 9.35 7.93
CA GLU A 113 21.96 10.20 8.02
C GLU A 113 22.02 10.95 9.36
N ILE A 114 20.89 11.54 9.78
CA ILE A 114 20.77 12.28 11.04
C ILE A 114 20.99 11.36 12.25
N PHE A 115 20.32 10.21 12.30
CA PHE A 115 20.36 9.33 13.47
C PHE A 115 21.63 8.50 13.54
N PHE A 116 22.15 7.96 12.44
CA PHE A 116 23.34 7.09 12.50
C PHE A 116 24.64 7.86 12.79
N SER A 117 24.63 9.18 12.65
CA SER A 117 25.68 10.07 13.12
C SER A 117 25.48 10.58 14.56
N ALA A 118 24.33 10.30 15.17
CA ALA A 118 23.95 10.81 16.48
C ALA A 118 24.55 10.02 17.66
N PRO A 119 24.66 10.63 18.85
CA PRO A 119 25.11 9.92 20.05
C PRO A 119 24.12 8.83 20.48
N ARG A 120 24.66 7.78 21.11
CA ARG A 120 23.91 6.64 21.66
C ARG A 120 24.00 6.57 23.19
N PRO A 121 23.42 7.55 23.93
CA PRO A 121 23.50 7.53 25.38
C PRO A 121 22.69 6.35 25.96
N PRO A 122 23.17 5.72 27.05
CA PRO A 122 22.42 4.65 27.72
C PRO A 122 21.07 5.13 28.26
N GLN A 123 20.02 4.33 28.11
CA GLN A 123 18.67 4.65 28.59
C GLN A 123 17.79 3.40 28.74
N LYS A 124 16.67 3.51 29.47
CA LYS A 124 15.61 2.48 29.49
C LYS A 124 14.42 2.85 28.61
N LEU A 125 13.91 1.90 27.83
CA LEU A 125 12.78 2.13 26.93
C LEU A 125 11.52 2.53 27.69
N ASN A 126 11.22 1.88 28.82
CA ASN A 126 10.05 2.19 29.65
C ASN A 126 10.05 3.65 30.16
N ILE A 127 11.21 4.21 30.49
CA ILE A 127 11.37 5.62 30.88
C ILE A 127 11.08 6.53 29.68
N LEU A 128 11.61 6.21 28.49
CA LEU A 128 11.36 6.99 27.29
C LEU A 128 9.88 7.02 26.93
N LEU A 129 9.21 5.86 26.93
CA LEU A 129 7.78 5.75 26.65
C LEU A 129 6.93 6.52 27.67
N LYS A 130 7.30 6.48 28.96
CA LYS A 130 6.58 7.18 30.03
C LYS A 130 6.58 8.71 29.87
N PHE A 131 7.68 9.28 29.36
CA PHE A 131 7.84 10.73 29.22
C PHE A 131 7.61 11.22 27.78
N ALA A 132 7.28 10.34 26.85
CA ALA A 132 7.03 10.67 25.46
C ALA A 132 5.82 11.62 25.34
N ASP A 133 5.98 12.66 24.52
CA ASP A 133 4.84 13.47 24.06
C ASP A 133 4.05 12.70 23.00
N ILE A 134 4.76 12.00 22.11
CA ILE A 134 4.19 11.11 21.10
C ILE A 134 5.22 10.04 20.72
N VAL A 135 4.72 8.85 20.37
CA VAL A 135 5.53 7.74 19.90
C VAL A 135 4.97 7.28 18.57
N TYR A 136 5.84 7.19 17.56
CA TYR A 136 5.49 6.63 16.26
C TYR A 136 6.12 5.25 16.09
N ASP A 137 5.36 4.33 15.51
CA ASP A 137 5.79 2.96 15.18
C ASP A 137 5.56 2.73 13.68
N PRO A 138 6.57 2.95 12.82
CA PRO A 138 6.43 2.73 11.38
C PRO A 138 5.89 1.32 11.10
N ALA A 139 4.76 1.24 10.41
CA ALA A 139 4.11 -0.02 10.03
C ALA A 139 3.84 -1.01 11.19
N ASN A 140 3.68 -0.52 12.42
CA ASN A 140 3.57 -1.36 13.64
C ASN A 140 4.76 -2.33 13.82
N SER A 141 5.91 -1.98 13.24
CA SER A 141 7.07 -2.84 13.18
C SER A 141 7.55 -3.24 14.57
N PHE A 142 7.52 -2.32 15.55
CA PHE A 142 7.94 -2.61 16.91
C PHE A 142 6.83 -3.37 17.66
N ARG A 143 5.58 -2.94 17.56
CA ARG A 143 4.44 -3.62 18.17
C ARG A 143 4.38 -5.10 17.79
N ASP A 144 4.58 -5.40 16.51
CA ASP A 144 4.35 -6.73 15.94
C ASP A 144 5.63 -7.60 15.93
N ASN A 145 6.83 -6.99 15.93
CA ASN A 145 8.09 -7.74 15.82
C ASN A 145 9.03 -7.59 17.02
N SER A 146 8.65 -6.85 18.06
CA SER A 146 9.60 -6.61 19.16
C SER A 146 9.98 -7.88 19.93
N TYR A 147 9.07 -8.85 20.01
CA TYR A 147 9.36 -10.18 20.53
C TYR A 147 10.47 -10.89 19.73
N TYR A 148 10.41 -10.79 18.41
CA TYR A 148 11.43 -11.34 17.50
C TYR A 148 12.61 -10.38 17.31
N GLY A 149 12.90 -9.50 18.28
CA GLY A 149 14.04 -8.58 18.25
C GLY A 149 14.11 -7.66 17.03
N GLY A 150 12.97 -7.37 16.39
CA GLY A 150 12.86 -6.50 15.23
C GLY A 150 11.97 -5.27 15.48
N GLY A 151 11.93 -4.37 14.50
CA GLY A 151 11.10 -3.18 14.51
C GLY A 151 11.77 -1.93 15.08
N HIS A 152 11.08 -0.81 14.91
CA HIS A 152 11.61 0.52 15.17
C HIS A 152 10.59 1.44 15.83
N LEU A 153 11.06 2.37 16.67
CA LEU A 153 10.23 3.43 17.24
C LEU A 153 10.90 4.79 17.05
N TYR A 154 10.06 5.81 16.81
CA TYR A 154 10.45 7.20 17.02
C TYR A 154 9.74 7.74 18.25
N ILE A 155 10.49 8.13 19.26
CA ILE A 155 9.96 8.67 20.52
C ILE A 155 10.26 10.16 20.57
N ILE A 156 9.20 10.96 20.55
CA ILE A 156 9.29 12.42 20.61
C ILE A 156 9.17 12.84 22.08
N LEU A 157 10.17 13.59 22.57
CA LEU A 157 10.17 14.25 23.86
C LEU A 157 10.29 15.76 23.66
N LYS A 158 9.89 16.53 24.66
CA LYS A 158 9.90 18.00 24.65
C LYS A 158 11.13 18.66 24.03
N ASN A 159 12.33 18.13 24.32
CA ASN A 159 13.61 18.71 23.89
C ASN A 159 14.47 17.74 23.07
N SER A 160 14.02 16.51 22.81
CA SER A 160 14.82 15.53 22.08
C SER A 160 13.98 14.50 21.36
N ILE A 161 14.53 13.93 20.30
CA ILE A 161 13.91 12.83 19.57
C ILE A 161 14.82 11.61 19.69
N TRP A 162 14.21 10.45 19.94
CA TRP A 162 14.89 9.17 19.95
C TRP A 162 14.43 8.31 18.79
N TYR A 163 15.39 7.66 18.14
CA TYR A 163 15.15 6.56 17.22
C TYR A 163 15.63 5.27 17.87
N ILE A 164 14.72 4.32 18.07
CA ILE A 164 14.98 3.04 18.72
C ILE A 164 14.88 1.95 17.67
N MET A 165 15.92 1.12 17.58
CA MET A 165 15.96 -0.06 16.74
C MET A 165 16.05 -1.27 17.66
N ASN A 166 15.05 -2.15 17.63
CA ASN A 166 15.11 -3.37 18.41
C ASN A 166 16.27 -4.23 17.92
N ASN A 167 17.04 -4.77 18.86
CA ASN A 167 18.20 -5.58 18.59
C ASN A 167 18.27 -6.78 19.56
N GLY A 168 17.11 -7.29 19.97
CA GLY A 168 16.97 -8.28 21.03
C GLY A 168 17.00 -9.74 20.61
N ARG A 169 17.28 -10.07 19.34
CA ARG A 169 17.35 -11.47 18.88
C ARG A 169 18.56 -12.19 19.47
N GLU A 170 18.49 -13.50 19.64
CA GLU A 170 19.59 -14.32 20.18
C GLU A 170 20.86 -14.22 19.32
N GLU A 171 20.72 -14.12 17.99
CA GLU A 171 21.84 -14.00 17.06
C GLU A 171 22.45 -12.58 16.99
N ASN A 172 21.83 -11.59 17.62
CA ASN A 172 22.28 -10.21 17.54
C ASN A 172 23.48 -9.95 18.45
N ASN A 173 24.34 -9.02 18.04
CA ASN A 173 25.42 -8.54 18.90
C ASN A 173 24.84 -7.62 19.99
N TRP A 174 24.63 -8.12 21.20
CA TRP A 174 24.06 -7.31 22.29
C TRP A 174 25.03 -6.26 22.86
N ASN A 175 26.33 -6.35 22.54
CA ASN A 175 27.32 -5.36 23.02
C ASN A 175 27.11 -3.95 22.45
N ILE A 176 26.34 -3.82 21.36
CA ILE A 176 26.01 -2.52 20.78
C ILE A 176 24.74 -1.90 21.38
N ASN A 177 24.02 -2.61 22.25
CA ASN A 177 22.79 -2.14 22.85
C ASN A 177 23.09 -1.07 23.90
N ASN A 178 22.36 0.04 23.80
CA ASN A 178 22.38 1.12 24.79
C ASN A 178 20.98 1.39 25.36
N ILE A 179 19.96 0.69 24.86
CA ILE A 179 18.58 0.79 25.35
C ILE A 179 18.21 -0.52 26.04
N GLU A 180 17.90 -0.41 27.32
CA GLU A 180 17.39 -1.51 28.14
C GLU A 180 15.88 -1.69 27.88
N ILE A 181 15.48 -2.93 27.61
CA ILE A 181 14.08 -3.33 27.46
C ILE A 181 13.82 -4.44 28.50
N ASP A 182 12.80 -4.26 29.33
CA ASP A 182 12.48 -5.21 30.39
C ASP A 182 12.18 -6.59 29.77
N ASN A 183 12.84 -7.63 30.27
CA ASN A 183 12.70 -9.04 29.83
C ASN A 183 12.97 -9.30 28.33
N ALA A 184 13.77 -8.48 27.66
CA ALA A 184 14.16 -8.68 26.26
C ALA A 184 15.66 -8.39 26.01
N GLY A 185 16.17 -8.78 24.84
CA GLY A 185 17.59 -8.64 24.49
C GLY A 185 18.10 -7.20 24.29
N GLY A 186 17.25 -6.19 24.43
CA GLY A 186 17.61 -4.78 24.36
C GLY A 186 17.53 -4.17 22.95
N ALA A 187 17.92 -2.90 22.84
CA ALA A 187 17.85 -2.13 21.60
C ALA A 187 19.02 -1.15 21.43
N VAL A 188 19.18 -0.68 20.20
CA VAL A 188 20.06 0.43 19.85
C VAL A 188 19.22 1.70 19.79
N GLY A 189 19.67 2.76 20.47
CA GLY A 189 18.95 4.03 20.52
C GLY A 189 19.84 5.20 20.16
N PHE A 190 19.37 6.02 19.24
CA PHE A 190 20.04 7.24 18.80
C PHE A 190 19.27 8.46 19.30
N LYS A 191 19.97 9.46 19.84
CA LYS A 191 19.36 10.65 20.41
C LYS A 191 19.80 11.91 19.66
N VAL A 192 18.82 12.71 19.23
CA VAL A 192 19.04 14.03 18.65
C VAL A 192 18.26 15.10 19.41
N ALA A 193 18.67 16.36 19.28
CA ALA A 193 17.88 17.48 19.77
C ALA A 193 16.56 17.56 19.00
N TYR A 194 15.48 17.99 19.66
CA TYR A 194 14.20 18.18 18.98
C TYR A 194 14.34 19.27 17.92
N SER A 195 13.82 19.01 16.73
CA SER A 195 13.55 20.02 15.72
C SER A 195 12.27 19.67 14.96
N ASP A 196 11.53 20.70 14.55
CA ASP A 196 10.30 20.49 13.76
C ASP A 196 10.60 19.84 12.41
N GLU A 197 11.79 20.10 11.85
CA GLU A 197 12.25 19.46 10.61
C GLU A 197 12.33 17.93 10.78
N ILE A 198 13.04 17.45 11.81
CA ILE A 198 13.20 16.02 12.06
C ILE A 198 11.84 15.39 12.39
N HIS A 199 11.02 16.05 13.20
CA HIS A 199 9.69 15.56 13.55
C HIS A 199 8.77 15.46 12.32
N ASN A 200 8.81 16.43 11.41
CA ASN A 200 8.01 16.38 10.17
C ASN A 200 8.48 15.25 9.23
N LEU A 201 9.80 15.01 9.12
CA LEU A 201 10.32 13.86 8.38
C LEU A 201 9.81 12.54 8.97
N ILE A 202 9.79 12.42 10.30
CA ILE A 202 9.24 11.24 11.00
C ILE A 202 7.77 11.04 10.65
N LYS A 203 6.95 12.09 10.67
CA LYS A 203 5.52 12.00 10.30
C LYS A 203 5.32 11.48 8.87
N ILE A 204 6.15 11.92 7.92
CA ILE A 204 6.12 11.43 6.54
C ILE A 204 6.42 9.93 6.49
N VAL A 205 7.47 9.49 7.17
CA VAL A 205 7.90 8.07 7.17
C VAL A 205 6.91 7.18 7.89
N THR A 206 6.36 7.64 9.01
CA THR A 206 5.45 6.85 9.83
C THR A 206 4.02 6.89 9.34
N GLU A 207 3.70 7.79 8.39
CA GLU A 207 2.32 8.12 8.01
C GLU A 207 1.47 8.49 9.24
N GLU A 208 2.13 9.12 10.21
CA GLU A 208 1.59 9.44 11.53
C GLU A 208 1.04 8.22 12.30
N ASN A 209 1.57 7.02 12.04
CA ASN A 209 1.18 5.81 12.76
C ASN A 209 1.67 5.84 14.22
N ILE A 210 0.77 6.18 15.13
CA ILE A 210 1.04 6.29 16.57
C ILE A 210 1.12 4.90 17.19
N TYR A 211 2.16 4.69 18.01
CA TYR A 211 2.32 3.46 18.77
C TYR A 211 1.18 3.28 19.78
N SER A 212 0.55 2.10 19.74
CA SER A 212 -0.63 1.77 20.56
C SER A 212 -0.29 1.24 21.96
N GLY A 213 1.00 1.15 22.32
CA GLY A 213 1.43 0.84 23.69
C GLY A 213 1.50 -0.64 24.04
N GLU A 214 0.75 -1.51 23.35
CA GLU A 214 0.73 -2.95 23.62
C GLU A 214 1.55 -3.71 22.56
N THR A 215 2.75 -4.13 22.92
CA THR A 215 3.51 -5.12 22.14
C THR A 215 2.70 -6.42 22.05
N LEU A 216 2.50 -6.95 20.83
CA LEU A 216 1.90 -8.26 20.63
C LEU A 216 2.81 -9.33 21.24
N ARG A 217 2.29 -10.11 22.18
CA ARG A 217 3.00 -11.28 22.70
C ARG A 217 2.69 -12.49 21.83
N GLU A 218 3.58 -13.48 21.82
CA GLU A 218 3.39 -14.72 21.05
C GLU A 218 2.05 -15.42 21.38
N GLU A 219 1.60 -15.32 22.63
CA GLU A 219 0.31 -15.82 23.11
C GLU A 219 -0.90 -15.14 22.44
N ASP A 220 -0.79 -13.84 22.13
CA ASP A 220 -1.86 -13.03 21.54
C ASP A 220 -2.02 -13.32 20.03
N MET A 221 -0.96 -13.77 19.36
CA MET A 221 -1.00 -14.16 17.93
C MET A 221 -1.66 -15.54 17.72
N ASN A 222 -1.50 -16.46 18.68
CA ASN A 222 -2.11 -17.78 18.67
C ASN A 222 -3.65 -17.73 18.84
N LEU A 223 -4.18 -16.65 19.41
CA LEU A 223 -5.63 -16.41 19.52
C LEU A 223 -6.28 -15.94 18.23
N SER A 224 -5.52 -15.39 17.26
CA SER A 224 -6.06 -14.92 15.97
C SER A 224 -6.20 -16.02 14.91
N CYS A 225 -5.52 -17.16 15.10
CA CYS A 225 -5.63 -18.35 14.26
C CYS A 225 -6.65 -19.38 14.80
N GLY A 226 -7.55 -18.95 15.69
CA GLY A 226 -8.71 -19.74 16.09
C GLY A 226 -9.73 -19.79 14.97
N LEU A 227 -9.66 -20.84 14.14
CA LEU A 227 -10.81 -21.33 13.38
C LEU A 227 -11.93 -21.66 14.39
N GLY A 228 -12.88 -20.74 14.52
CA GLY A 228 -14.20 -20.95 15.08
C GLY A 228 -15.25 -20.86 13.98
#